data_AF-A0A966IW09-F1
#
_entry.id   AF-A0A966IW09-F1
#
_cell.length_a   1.000
_cell.length_b   1.000
_cell.length_c   1.000
_cell.angle_alpha   90.00
_cell.angle_beta   90.00
_cell.angle_gamma   90.00
#
_symmetry.space_group_name_H-M   'P 1'
#
loop_
_entity.id
_entity.type
_entity.pdbx_description
1 polymer ?
#
loop_
_entity_poly.entity_id
_entity_poly.type
_entity_poly.pdbx_seq_one_letter_code
_entity_poly.pdbx_strand_id
1 'polypeptide(L)'
;MFMEKSTEERIIDLLFKPGSYEVLGELILINPRELTASGKIDYLAALEKQHSWITSLLQEATLAIAGSQPSESDEMWEGVDESEREDIATALRLSPSTAQIRIDVARTLSNHLPATCEALATG
;
A
#
# COMPACT_ATOMS: atom_id res chain seq x y z
N MET A 1 4.60 38.47 8.95
CA MET A 1 5.68 37.62 9.49
C MET A 1 5.08 36.23 9.66
N PHE A 2 5.30 35.33 8.70
CA PHE A 2 4.81 33.94 8.83
C PHE A 2 5.71 33.26 9.85
N MET A 3 5.15 32.79 10.97
CA MET A 3 5.90 31.95 11.90
C MET A 3 6.17 30.61 11.22
N GLU A 4 7.42 30.18 11.25
CA GLU A 4 7.81 28.86 10.77
C GLU A 4 7.14 27.82 11.67
N LYS A 5 6.32 26.93 11.08
CA LYS A 5 5.63 25.88 11.83
C LYS A 5 6.66 24.95 12.45
N SER A 6 6.42 24.54 13.69
CA SER A 6 7.23 23.51 14.34
C SER A 6 7.13 22.19 13.54
N THR A 7 8.16 21.34 13.65
CA THR A 7 8.18 20.03 12.98
C THR A 7 6.94 19.19 13.33
N GLU A 8 6.45 19.28 14.56
CA GLU A 8 5.27 18.53 15.00
C GLU A 8 3.96 19.07 14.41
N GLU A 9 3.81 20.40 14.30
CA GLU A 9 2.68 20.99 13.56
C GLU A 9 2.69 20.59 12.08
N ARG A 10 3.89 20.49 11.48
CA ARG A 10 4.02 19.99 10.10
C ARG A 10 3.60 18.53 9.97
N ILE A 11 3.98 17.67 10.93
CA ILE A 11 3.54 16.26 10.93
C ILE A 11 2.02 16.17 10.97
N ILE A 12 1.37 16.97 11.82
CA ILE A 12 -0.09 17.01 11.93
C ILE A 12 -0.71 17.46 10.60
N ASP A 13 -0.18 18.52 9.96
CA ASP A 13 -0.65 18.95 8.64
C ASP A 13 -0.53 17.82 7.61
N LEU A 14 0.59 17.08 7.62
CA LEU A 14 0.85 15.98 6.69
C LEU A 14 -0.07 14.78 6.95
N LEU A 15 -0.40 14.49 8.21
CA LEU A 15 -1.31 13.41 8.60
C LEU A 15 -2.72 13.57 8.01
N PHE A 16 -3.19 14.81 7.86
CA PHE A 16 -4.50 15.10 7.28
C PHE A 16 -4.51 15.21 5.75
N LYS A 17 -3.35 15.12 5.09
CA LYS A 17 -3.27 15.07 3.62
C LYS A 17 -3.41 13.64 3.11
N PRO A 18 -4.02 13.42 1.95
CA PRO A 18 -4.06 12.10 1.32
C PRO A 18 -2.66 11.56 1.02
N GLY A 19 -2.55 10.25 0.81
CA GLY A 19 -1.31 9.61 0.40
C GLY A 19 -0.73 10.24 -0.88
N SER A 20 0.54 10.64 -0.84
CA SER A 20 1.22 11.21 -2.00
C SER A 20 2.74 11.14 -1.88
N TYR A 21 3.45 11.21 -3.01
CA TYR A 21 4.92 11.21 -3.01
C TYR A 21 5.49 12.47 -2.36
N GLU A 22 4.79 13.60 -2.44
CA GLU A 22 5.17 14.85 -1.75
C GLU A 22 5.06 14.69 -0.24
N VAL A 23 3.95 14.13 0.27
CA VAL A 23 3.76 13.91 1.71
C VAL A 23 4.80 12.94 2.24
N LEU A 24 5.03 11.82 1.55
CA LEU A 24 6.08 10.87 1.91
C LEU A 24 7.46 11.53 1.88
N GLY A 25 7.75 12.33 0.85
CA GLY A 25 9.01 13.05 0.70
C GLY A 25 9.28 14.03 1.85
N GLU A 26 8.24 14.70 2.36
CA GLU A 26 8.38 15.54 3.55
C GLU A 26 8.59 14.72 4.83
N LEU A 27 7.86 13.61 5.00
CA LEU A 27 7.96 12.76 6.20
C LEU A 27 9.36 12.14 6.34
N ILE A 28 9.97 11.63 5.26
CA ILE A 28 11.29 10.97 5.33
C ILE A 28 12.43 11.91 5.74
N LEU A 29 12.23 13.23 5.64
CA LEU A 29 13.22 14.23 6.04
C LEU A 29 13.19 14.51 7.56
N ILE A 30 12.18 14.00 8.27
CA ILE A 30 12.02 14.22 9.70
C ILE A 30 12.87 13.20 10.49
N ASN A 31 13.64 13.68 11.47
CA ASN A 31 14.32 12.80 12.42
C ASN A 31 13.36 12.43 13.58
N PRO A 32 12.83 11.20 13.65
CA PRO A 32 11.87 10.83 14.69
C PRO A 32 12.45 10.84 16.10
N ARG A 33 13.79 10.84 16.26
CA ARG A 33 14.44 10.88 17.58
C ARG A 33 14.34 12.24 18.26
N GLU A 34 14.14 13.30 17.48
CA GLU A 34 14.03 14.69 17.96
C GLU A 34 12.59 15.07 18.35
N LEU A 35 11.62 14.21 18.04
CA LEU A 35 10.21 14.43 18.35
C LEU A 35 9.89 14.10 19.81
N THR A 36 8.86 14.74 20.34
CA THR A 36 8.22 14.38 21.61
C THR A 36 7.60 12.98 21.53
N ALA A 37 7.17 12.46 22.68
CA ALA A 37 6.46 11.18 22.71
C ALA A 37 5.17 11.19 21.87
N SER A 38 4.42 12.29 21.90
CA SER A 38 3.21 12.45 21.06
C SER A 38 3.59 12.57 19.58
N GLY A 39 4.55 13.44 19.26
CA GLY A 39 4.98 13.64 17.87
C GLY A 39 5.48 12.37 17.19
N LYS A 40 6.07 11.42 17.94
CA LYS A 40 6.45 10.09 17.43
C LYS A 40 5.24 9.24 17.02
N ILE A 41 4.16 9.31 17.78
CA ILE A 41 2.91 8.60 17.47
C ILE A 41 2.26 9.23 16.23
N ASP A 42 2.19 10.56 16.18
CA ASP A 42 1.64 11.29 15.03
C ASP A 42 2.45 11.02 13.76
N TYR A 43 3.78 10.96 13.88
CA TYR A 43 4.68 10.62 12.79
C TYR A 43 4.46 9.19 12.28
N LEU A 44 4.33 8.21 13.20
CA LEU A 44 4.03 6.83 12.84
C LEU A 44 2.68 6.72 12.13
N ALA A 45 1.64 7.39 12.65
CA ALA A 45 0.33 7.41 12.02
C ALA A 45 0.38 8.01 10.61
N ALA A 46 1.15 9.07 10.41
CA ALA A 46 1.34 9.69 9.09
C ALA A 46 2.05 8.73 8.11
N LEU A 47 3.05 7.97 8.57
CA LEU A 47 3.71 6.95 7.75
C LEU A 47 2.79 5.77 7.43
N GLU A 48 2.01 5.27 8.38
CA GLU A 48 1.02 4.21 8.14
C GLU A 48 -0.01 4.64 7.09
N LYS A 49 -0.42 5.91 7.10
CA LYS A 49 -1.28 6.49 6.06
C LYS A 49 -0.64 6.42 4.67
N GLN A 50 0.66 6.74 4.56
CA GLN A 50 1.39 6.61 3.29
C GLN A 50 1.56 5.14 2.87
N HIS A 51 1.81 4.25 3.83
CA HIS A 51 1.93 2.82 3.59
C HIS A 51 0.61 2.22 3.07
N SER A 52 -0.52 2.64 3.62
CA SER A 52 -1.88 2.31 3.18
C SER A 52 -2.10 2.69 1.71
N TRP A 53 -1.72 3.93 1.34
CA TRP A 53 -1.77 4.40 -0.05
C TRP A 53 -0.89 3.58 -0.99
N ILE A 54 0.39 3.34 -0.64
CA ILE A 54 1.28 2.50 -1.45
C ILE A 54 0.71 1.07 -1.60
N THR A 55 0.12 0.54 -0.53
CA THR A 55 -0.52 -0.77 -0.54
C THR A 55 -1.67 -0.82 -1.53
N SER A 56 -2.47 0.24 -1.66
CA SER A 56 -3.52 0.32 -2.68
C SER A 56 -2.97 0.24 -4.11
N LEU A 57 -1.85 0.93 -4.39
CA LEU A 57 -1.19 0.88 -5.70
C LEU A 57 -0.64 -0.51 -6.02
N LEU A 58 -0.07 -1.18 -5.01
CA LEU A 58 0.42 -2.54 -5.15
C LEU A 58 -0.71 -3.54 -5.42
N GLN A 59 -1.87 -3.35 -4.79
CA GLN A 59 -3.06 -4.17 -5.02
C GLN A 59 -3.62 -3.97 -6.41
N GLU A 60 -3.71 -2.72 -6.89
CA GLU A 60 -4.13 -2.41 -8.26
C GLU A 60 -3.20 -3.04 -9.29
N ALA A 61 -1.88 -2.92 -9.11
CA ALA A 61 -0.90 -3.56 -9.98
C ALA A 61 -0.99 -5.10 -9.96
N THR A 62 -1.22 -5.69 -8.78
CA THR A 62 -1.40 -7.14 -8.64
C THR A 62 -2.65 -7.60 -9.39
N LEU A 63 -3.77 -6.89 -9.24
CA LEU A 63 -5.01 -7.19 -9.93
C LEU A 63 -4.91 -7.01 -11.45
N ALA A 64 -4.14 -6.03 -11.91
CA ALA A 64 -3.89 -5.82 -13.34
C ALA A 64 -3.13 -6.99 -13.99
N ILE A 65 -2.33 -7.72 -13.22
CA ILE A 65 -1.64 -8.94 -13.67
C ILE A 65 -2.57 -10.14 -13.60
N ALA A 66 -3.16 -10.40 -12.43
CA ALA A 66 -3.92 -11.62 -12.15
C ALA A 66 -5.38 -11.60 -12.65
N GLY A 67 -5.89 -10.43 -13.03
CA GLY A 67 -7.29 -10.24 -13.34
C GLY A 67 -8.22 -10.32 -12.13
N SER A 68 -9.48 -9.92 -12.33
CA SER A 68 -10.49 -9.88 -11.28
C SER A 68 -11.16 -11.23 -10.97
N GLN A 69 -10.94 -12.23 -11.82
CA GLN A 69 -11.45 -13.59 -11.68
C GLN A 69 -10.31 -14.60 -11.82
N PRO A 70 -10.41 -15.79 -11.20
CA PRO A 70 -9.45 -16.86 -11.40
C PRO A 70 -9.24 -17.17 -12.88
N SER A 71 -7.99 -17.36 -13.31
CA SER A 71 -7.64 -17.85 -14.63
C SER A 71 -7.42 -19.35 -14.58
N GLU A 72 -8.04 -20.07 -15.52
CA GLU A 72 -7.77 -21.48 -15.81
C GLU A 72 -7.00 -21.54 -17.12
N SER A 73 -5.98 -22.40 -17.20
CA SER A 73 -5.30 -22.66 -18.46
C SER A 73 -6.04 -23.72 -19.28
N ASP A 74 -5.83 -23.70 -20.60
CA ASP A 74 -6.29 -24.78 -21.49
C ASP A 74 -5.43 -26.06 -21.36
N GLU A 75 -4.29 -25.98 -20.64
CA GLU A 75 -3.39 -27.10 -20.41
C GLU A 75 -3.80 -27.90 -19.16
N MET A 76 -4.09 -29.19 -19.34
CA MET A 76 -4.56 -30.10 -18.28
C MET A 76 -3.69 -30.16 -17.00
N TRP A 77 -2.43 -29.71 -17.06
CA TRP A 77 -1.47 -29.80 -15.96
C TRP A 77 -1.18 -28.48 -15.26
N GLU A 78 -1.65 -27.34 -15.78
CA GLU A 78 -1.48 -26.04 -15.11
C GLU A 78 -2.61 -25.84 -14.10
N GLY A 79 -2.24 -25.39 -12.91
CA GLY A 79 -3.15 -24.99 -11.87
C GLY A 79 -3.78 -23.62 -12.14
N VAL A 80 -4.84 -23.33 -11.40
CA VAL A 80 -5.49 -22.00 -11.39
C VAL A 80 -4.47 -20.92 -11.04
N ASP A 81 -4.52 -19.81 -11.79
CA ASP A 81 -3.63 -18.66 -11.67
C ASP A 81 -2.12 -19.01 -11.72
N GLU A 82 -1.74 -20.17 -12.26
CA GLU A 82 -0.35 -20.63 -12.14
C GLU A 82 0.64 -19.71 -12.83
N SER A 83 0.36 -19.32 -14.07
CA SER A 83 1.16 -18.35 -14.80
C SER A 83 1.32 -17.02 -14.05
N GLU A 84 0.22 -16.38 -13.66
CA GLU A 84 0.24 -15.07 -13.00
C GLU A 84 0.87 -15.13 -11.60
N ARG A 85 0.64 -16.22 -10.87
CA ARG A 85 1.27 -16.48 -9.56
C ARG A 85 2.78 -16.60 -9.69
N GLU A 86 3.27 -17.38 -10.65
CA GLU A 86 4.71 -17.56 -10.85
C GLU A 86 5.40 -16.28 -11.35
N ASP A 87 4.73 -15.49 -12.19
CA ASP A 87 5.20 -14.17 -12.61
C ASP A 87 5.35 -13.21 -11.42
N ILE A 88 4.30 -13.10 -10.58
CA ILE A 88 4.33 -12.27 -9.38
C ILE A 88 5.38 -12.78 -8.38
N ALA A 89 5.46 -14.09 -8.17
CA ALA A 89 6.43 -14.70 -7.27
C ALA A 89 7.87 -14.38 -7.70
N THR A 90 8.15 -14.51 -9.00
CA THR A 90 9.47 -14.24 -9.57
C THR A 90 9.83 -12.76 -9.49
N ALA A 91 8.93 -11.87 -9.92
CA ALA A 91 9.19 -10.43 -9.94
C ALA A 91 9.43 -9.86 -8.54
N LEU A 92 8.67 -10.34 -7.54
CA LEU A 92 8.68 -9.80 -6.18
C LEU A 92 9.52 -10.62 -5.20
N ARG A 93 10.17 -11.70 -5.66
CA ARG A 93 10.99 -12.63 -4.86
C ARG A 93 10.19 -13.23 -3.69
N LEU A 94 8.98 -13.69 -3.99
CA LEU A 94 8.06 -14.30 -3.02
C LEU A 94 7.99 -15.81 -3.22
N SER A 95 7.52 -16.54 -2.21
CA SER A 95 7.06 -17.91 -2.44
C SER A 95 5.78 -17.90 -3.29
N PRO A 96 5.50 -18.95 -4.09
CA PRO A 96 4.25 -19.07 -4.83
C PRO A 96 3.01 -18.90 -3.94
N SER A 97 3.04 -19.48 -2.73
CA SER A 97 1.97 -19.33 -1.74
C SER A 97 1.74 -17.88 -1.30
N THR A 98 2.81 -17.09 -1.17
CA THR A 98 2.70 -15.67 -0.78
C THR A 98 2.20 -14.83 -1.96
N ALA A 99 2.60 -15.18 -3.19
CA ALA A 99 2.08 -14.54 -4.40
C ALA A 99 0.57 -14.80 -4.56
N GLN A 100 0.11 -16.04 -4.36
CA GLN A 100 -1.32 -16.37 -4.41
C GLN A 100 -2.12 -15.58 -3.36
N ILE A 101 -1.63 -15.48 -2.12
CA ILE A 101 -2.29 -14.67 -1.08
C ILE A 101 -2.44 -13.21 -1.53
N ARG A 102 -1.46 -12.63 -2.25
CA ARG A 102 -1.59 -11.27 -2.79
C ARG A 102 -2.67 -11.17 -3.85
N ILE A 103 -2.75 -12.15 -4.75
CA ILE A 103 -3.80 -12.24 -5.77
C ILE A 103 -5.18 -12.28 -5.09
N ASP A 104 -5.34 -13.17 -4.11
CA ASP A 104 -6.60 -13.37 -3.39
C ASP A 104 -7.04 -12.10 -2.65
N VAL A 105 -6.10 -11.41 -1.99
CA VAL A 105 -6.35 -10.14 -1.30
C VAL A 105 -6.73 -9.05 -2.30
N ALA A 106 -6.01 -8.91 -3.42
CA ALA A 106 -6.31 -7.90 -4.43
C ALA A 106 -7.72 -8.11 -5.03
N ARG A 107 -8.09 -9.36 -5.35
CA ARG A 107 -9.44 -9.71 -5.82
C ARG A 107 -10.49 -9.45 -4.75
N THR A 108 -10.23 -9.81 -3.50
CA THR A 108 -11.18 -9.57 -2.38
C THR A 108 -11.45 -8.09 -2.19
N LEU A 109 -10.41 -7.25 -2.20
CA LEU A 109 -10.54 -5.81 -2.03
C LEU A 109 -11.28 -5.16 -3.21
N SER A 110 -10.99 -5.59 -4.44
CA SER A 110 -11.68 -5.08 -5.62
C SER A 110 -13.14 -5.53 -5.73
N ASN A 111 -13.41 -6.81 -5.47
CA ASN A 111 -14.71 -7.41 -5.77
C ASN A 111 -15.70 -7.32 -4.61
N HIS A 112 -15.20 -7.28 -3.37
CA HIS A 112 -16.04 -7.45 -2.19
C HIS A 112 -15.90 -6.33 -1.16
N LEU A 113 -14.79 -5.59 -1.16
CA LEU A 113 -14.52 -4.53 -0.18
C LEU A 113 -14.10 -3.19 -0.81
N PRO A 114 -14.88 -2.63 -1.76
CA PRO A 114 -14.51 -1.42 -2.48
C PRO A 114 -14.32 -0.20 -1.56
N ALA A 115 -15.10 -0.09 -0.48
CA ALA A 115 -14.94 0.97 0.51
C ALA A 115 -13.61 0.86 1.30
N THR A 116 -13.12 -0.37 1.53
CA THR A 116 -11.80 -0.58 2.12
C THR A 116 -10.70 -0.22 1.14
N CYS A 117 -10.87 -0.54 -0.15
CA CYS A 117 -9.93 -0.14 -1.19
C CYS A 117 -9.83 1.39 -1.31
N GLU A 118 -10.96 2.09 -1.28
CA GLU A 118 -11.00 3.57 -1.26
C GLU A 118 -10.31 4.13 -0.02
N ALA A 119 -10.60 3.57 1.16
CA ALA A 119 -9.93 3.97 2.40
C ALA A 119 -8.41 3.79 2.32
N LEU A 120 -7.93 2.67 1.76
CA LEU A 120 -6.51 2.43 1.53
C LEU A 120 -5.90 3.49 0.59
N ALA A 121 -6.59 3.80 -0.52
CA ALA A 121 -6.11 4.78 -1.50
C ALA A 121 -6.03 6.20 -0.92
N THR A 122 -6.94 6.59 -0.02
CA THR A 122 -6.89 7.88 0.66
C THR A 122 -5.92 7.92 1.84
N GLY A 123 -5.58 6.73 2.37
CA GLY A 123 -4.79 6.53 3.57
C GLY A 123 -5.58 6.68 4.86
#